data_AF-A0A2V9R4W3-F1
#
_entry.id   AF-A0A2V9R4W3-F1
#
_cell.length_a   1.000
_cell.length_b   1.000
_cell.length_c   1.000
_cell.angle_alpha   90.00
_cell.angle_beta   90.00
_cell.angle_gamma   90.00
#
_symmetry.space_group_name_H-M   'P 1'
#
loop_
_entity.id
_entity.type
_entity.pdbx_description
1 polymer ?
#
loop_
_entity_poly.entity_id
_entity_poly.type
_entity_poly.pdbx_seq_one_letter_code
_entity_poly.pdbx_strand_id
1 'polypeptide(L)'
;RLRAEQISRSALHWIDASHVPFFVVLNYCDVHDPYLPPDPYLHRYTKVRRPNKWFSEQWQSFEHLTQEEIVAEMDAYDGAINYVDDNIANLLTELQHRGIEKNTLVVITSDHGEGFADHGLMNHGNSLYRELTHVPLIVWGAGRIPEGRVVAEPISL
;
A
#
# COMPACT_ATOMS: atom_id res chain seq x y z
N ARG A 1 -5.35 13.54 -4.06
CA ARG A 1 -5.28 12.14 -4.53
C ARG A 1 -6.61 11.47 -4.18
N LEU A 2 -7.10 10.53 -5.00
CA LEU A 2 -8.23 9.68 -4.59
C LEU A 2 -7.75 8.74 -3.48
N ARG A 3 -8.62 8.46 -2.51
CA ARG A 3 -8.35 7.46 -1.47
C ARG A 3 -8.65 6.05 -1.96
N ALA A 4 -8.08 5.05 -1.31
CA ALA A 4 -8.30 3.63 -1.59
C ALA A 4 -9.77 3.26 -1.72
N GLU A 5 -10.64 3.73 -0.81
CA GLU A 5 -12.09 3.50 -0.88
C GLU A 5 -12.70 4.02 -2.20
N GLN A 6 -12.30 5.23 -2.62
CA GLN A 6 -12.81 5.85 -3.83
C GLN A 6 -12.32 5.10 -5.08
N ILE A 7 -11.07 4.62 -5.06
CA ILE A 7 -10.47 3.82 -6.13
C ILE A 7 -11.20 2.48 -6.24
N SER A 8 -11.32 1.72 -5.15
CA SER A 8 -12.02 0.43 -5.12
C SER A 8 -13.46 0.55 -5.59
N ARG A 9 -14.20 1.55 -5.09
CA ARG A 9 -15.58 1.80 -5.51
C ARG A 9 -15.70 2.12 -6.99
N SER A 10 -14.81 2.95 -7.52
CA SER A 10 -14.82 3.33 -8.94
C SER A 10 -14.51 2.12 -9.83
N ALA A 11 -13.59 1.26 -9.39
CA ALA A 11 -13.23 0.03 -10.08
C ALA A 11 -14.40 -0.97 -10.12
N LEU A 12 -15.06 -1.19 -8.99
CA LEU A 12 -16.23 -2.07 -8.91
C LEU A 12 -17.36 -1.58 -9.82
N HIS A 13 -17.66 -0.27 -9.81
CA HIS A 13 -18.66 0.31 -10.69
C HIS A 13 -18.28 0.13 -12.17
N TRP A 14 -17.01 0.29 -12.51
CA TRP A 14 -16.54 0.04 -13.88
C TRP A 14 -16.63 -1.45 -14.26
N ILE A 15 -16.30 -2.36 -13.35
CA ILE A 15 -16.44 -3.82 -13.55
C ILE A 15 -17.91 -4.18 -13.83
N ASP A 16 -18.84 -3.62 -13.06
CA ASP A 16 -20.28 -3.86 -13.22
C ASP A 16 -20.81 -3.39 -14.59
N ALA A 17 -20.22 -2.33 -15.15
CA ALA A 17 -20.58 -1.79 -16.46
C ALA A 17 -19.79 -2.42 -17.63
N SER A 18 -18.81 -3.27 -17.34
CA SER A 18 -17.89 -3.82 -18.34
C SER A 18 -18.31 -5.20 -18.85
N HIS A 19 -17.76 -5.58 -19.99
CA HIS A 19 -17.88 -6.95 -20.50
C HIS A 19 -16.69 -7.79 -19.99
N VAL A 20 -16.91 -9.09 -19.79
CA VAL A 20 -15.85 -10.05 -19.48
C VAL A 20 -15.19 -10.59 -20.77
N PRO A 21 -13.86 -10.82 -20.80
CA PRO A 21 -12.91 -10.62 -19.71
C PRO A 21 -12.51 -9.15 -19.51
N PHE A 22 -12.12 -8.80 -18.28
CA PHE A 22 -11.60 -7.47 -17.94
C PHE A 22 -10.16 -7.51 -17.45
N PHE A 23 -9.50 -6.36 -17.49
CA PHE A 23 -8.19 -6.11 -16.86
C PHE A 23 -8.23 -4.71 -16.23
N VAL A 24 -7.97 -4.64 -14.91
CA VAL A 24 -8.05 -3.40 -14.14
C VAL A 24 -6.78 -3.26 -13.30
N VAL A 25 -6.20 -2.07 -13.30
CA VAL A 25 -5.06 -1.70 -12.44
C VAL A 25 -5.55 -0.67 -11.43
N LEU A 26 -5.30 -0.94 -10.16
CA LEU A 26 -5.63 -0.05 -9.04
C LEU A 26 -4.33 0.42 -8.41
N ASN A 27 -4.13 1.74 -8.41
CA ASN A 27 -2.96 2.36 -7.78
C ASN A 27 -3.39 3.03 -6.47
N TYR A 28 -3.13 2.36 -5.35
CA TYR A 28 -3.42 2.89 -4.01
C TYR A 28 -2.28 3.76 -3.50
N CYS A 29 -2.43 5.08 -3.60
CA CYS A 29 -1.39 6.03 -3.16
C CYS A 29 -1.52 6.48 -1.70
N ASP A 30 -2.44 5.93 -0.89
CA ASP A 30 -2.64 6.32 0.51
C ASP A 30 -1.44 5.96 1.41
N VAL A 31 -0.64 4.97 1.01
CA VAL A 31 0.62 4.56 1.67
C VAL A 31 1.83 5.40 1.26
N HIS A 32 1.70 6.32 0.29
CA HIS A 32 2.75 7.26 -0.05
C HIS A 32 2.60 8.53 0.80
N ASP A 33 3.72 9.12 1.17
CA ASP A 33 3.78 10.41 1.85
C ASP A 33 2.85 11.49 1.21
N PRO A 34 2.14 12.31 2.00
CA PRO A 34 2.04 12.26 3.47
C PRO A 34 1.11 11.15 3.98
N TYR A 35 1.57 10.39 4.98
CA TYR A 35 0.82 9.27 5.57
C TYR A 35 -0.34 9.76 6.44
N LEU A 36 -1.49 10.00 5.81
CA LEU A 36 -2.67 10.61 6.43
C LEU A 36 -3.95 9.78 6.17
N PRO A 37 -3.98 8.49 6.61
CA PRO A 37 -5.18 7.69 6.53
C PRO A 37 -6.32 8.30 7.38
N PRO A 38 -7.58 8.01 7.06
CA PRO A 38 -8.70 8.51 7.85
C PRO A 38 -8.73 7.85 9.23
N ASP A 39 -9.50 8.42 10.15
CA ASP A 39 -9.79 7.73 11.41
C ASP A 39 -10.68 6.49 11.19
N PRO A 40 -10.51 5.42 11.99
CA PRO A 40 -9.63 5.31 13.16
C PRO A 40 -8.17 4.90 12.82
N TYR A 41 -7.84 4.70 11.55
CA TYR A 41 -6.56 4.12 11.13
C TYR A 41 -5.36 4.92 11.58
N LEU A 42 -5.38 6.26 11.47
CA LEU A 42 -4.25 7.08 11.94
C LEU A 42 -4.08 6.95 13.46
N HIS A 43 -5.13 7.24 14.22
CA HIS A 43 -5.04 7.32 15.69
C HIS A 43 -5.01 5.96 16.39
N ARG A 44 -5.19 4.87 15.64
CA ARG A 44 -4.95 3.50 16.13
C ARG A 44 -3.46 3.23 16.37
N TYR A 45 -2.58 3.83 15.56
CA TYR A 45 -1.15 3.57 15.60
C TYR A 45 -0.38 4.74 16.21
N THR A 46 -0.72 5.99 15.85
CA THR A 46 -0.01 7.17 16.35
C THR A 46 -0.92 8.18 17.06
N LYS A 47 -0.40 8.84 18.08
CA LYS A 47 -1.05 10.03 18.69
C LYS A 47 -0.73 11.33 17.94
N VAL A 48 0.23 11.27 17.01
CA VAL A 48 0.69 12.43 16.24
C VAL A 48 -0.17 12.55 14.99
N ARG A 49 -1.00 13.59 14.94
CA ARG A 49 -1.99 13.79 13.86
C ARG A 49 -1.38 14.05 12.48
N ARG A 50 -0.13 14.50 12.44
CA ARG A 50 0.66 14.74 11.23
C ARG A 50 2.13 14.58 11.59
N PRO A 51 2.71 13.38 11.49
CA PRO A 51 4.14 13.24 11.70
C PRO A 51 4.94 14.07 10.67
N ASN A 52 4.34 14.33 9.49
CA ASN A 52 4.93 15.05 8.37
C ASN A 52 5.07 16.58 8.51
N LYS A 53 5.91 17.05 9.44
CA LYS A 53 6.22 18.48 9.57
C LYS A 53 7.13 19.05 8.47
N TRP A 54 7.80 18.24 7.66
CA TRP A 54 9.07 18.69 7.07
C TRP A 54 9.21 18.57 5.53
N PHE A 55 8.13 18.30 4.80
CA PHE A 55 8.06 18.55 3.35
C PHE A 55 7.95 20.07 3.05
N SER A 56 8.82 20.88 3.66
CA SER A 56 9.21 22.16 3.05
C SER A 56 10.22 21.84 1.94
N GLU A 57 10.10 22.52 0.81
CA GLU A 57 10.75 22.33 -0.50
C GLU A 57 12.30 22.31 -0.53
N GLN A 58 12.96 22.12 0.62
CA GLN A 58 14.41 22.12 0.80
C GLN A 58 14.89 20.74 1.27
N TRP A 59 14.97 19.83 0.30
CA TRP A 59 15.94 18.73 0.19
C TRP A 59 16.60 18.17 1.48
N GLN A 60 16.21 16.94 1.81
CA GLN A 60 17.10 15.80 2.13
C GLN A 60 17.97 15.79 3.40
N SER A 61 17.83 16.71 4.35
CA SER A 61 18.51 16.55 5.66
C SER A 61 17.58 15.91 6.68
N PHE A 62 17.56 14.58 6.69
CA PHE A 62 16.98 13.75 7.76
C PHE A 62 17.85 13.70 9.02
N GLU A 63 18.99 14.41 9.01
CA GLU A 63 20.02 14.43 10.06
C GLU A 63 19.52 14.92 11.44
N HIS A 64 18.25 15.31 11.58
CA HIS A 64 17.70 15.95 12.77
C HIS A 64 16.39 15.36 13.30
N LEU A 65 15.91 14.23 12.76
CA LEU A 65 14.73 13.58 13.34
C LEU A 65 15.08 12.90 14.67
N THR A 66 14.24 13.10 15.68
CA THR A 66 14.35 12.30 16.89
C THR A 66 13.81 10.90 16.65
N GLN A 67 14.20 9.95 17.52
CA GLN A 67 13.68 8.59 17.42
C GLN A 67 12.15 8.55 17.55
N GLU A 68 11.58 9.41 18.38
CA GLU A 68 10.13 9.53 18.56
C GLU A 68 9.42 10.04 17.28
N GLU A 69 10.07 10.93 16.53
CA GLU A 69 9.54 11.41 15.25
C GLU A 69 9.58 10.33 14.17
N ILE A 70 10.69 9.57 14.09
CA ILE A 70 10.79 8.43 13.17
C ILE A 70 9.71 7.39 13.48
N VAL A 71 9.53 7.02 14.75
CA VAL A 71 8.49 6.08 15.17
C VAL A 71 7.10 6.62 14.83
N ALA A 72 6.84 7.92 15.01
CA ALA A 72 5.56 8.50 14.67
C ALA A 72 5.25 8.46 13.16
N GLU A 73 6.25 8.61 12.29
CA GLU A 73 6.11 8.41 10.84
C GLU A 73 5.82 6.94 10.50
N MET A 74 6.57 6.00 11.10
CA MET A 74 6.36 4.57 10.93
C MET A 74 4.94 4.17 11.36
N ASP A 75 4.46 4.63 12.51
CA ASP A 75 3.12 4.35 13.00
C ASP A 75 2.04 4.91 12.06
N ALA A 76 2.24 6.09 11.46
CA ALA A 76 1.31 6.64 10.49
C ALA A 76 1.31 5.86 9.17
N TYR A 77 2.49 5.38 8.73
CA TYR A 77 2.63 4.49 7.59
C TYR A 77 1.91 3.15 7.85
N ASP A 78 2.06 2.55 9.02
CA ASP A 78 1.33 1.34 9.43
C ASP A 78 -0.19 1.55 9.43
N GLY A 79 -0.65 2.73 9.89
CA GLY A 79 -2.05 3.13 9.77
C GLY A 79 -2.51 3.21 8.32
N ALA A 80 -1.67 3.72 7.42
CA ALA A 80 -1.98 3.81 5.99
C ALA A 80 -2.04 2.43 5.33
N ILE A 81 -1.13 1.53 5.69
CA ILE A 81 -1.17 0.12 5.26
C ILE A 81 -2.48 -0.51 5.72
N ASN A 82 -2.86 -0.35 6.99
CA ASN A 82 -4.10 -0.95 7.51
C ASN A 82 -5.35 -0.39 6.82
N TYR A 83 -5.37 0.90 6.47
CA TYR A 83 -6.44 1.48 5.67
C TYR A 83 -6.54 0.85 4.27
N VAL A 84 -5.41 0.70 3.57
CA VAL A 84 -5.39 0.07 2.25
C VAL A 84 -5.77 -1.41 2.32
N ASP A 85 -5.28 -2.13 3.33
CA ASP A 85 -5.59 -3.55 3.57
C ASP A 85 -7.10 -3.77 3.71
N ASP A 86 -7.79 -2.99 4.55
CA ASP A 86 -9.25 -3.08 4.69
C ASP A 86 -9.99 -2.78 3.37
N ASN A 87 -9.48 -1.84 2.56
CA ASN A 87 -10.07 -1.53 1.26
C ASN A 87 -9.83 -2.63 0.21
N ILE A 88 -8.69 -3.32 0.28
CA ILE A 88 -8.42 -4.52 -0.53
C ILE A 88 -9.34 -5.66 -0.07
N ALA A 89 -9.47 -5.89 1.24
CA ALA A 89 -10.38 -6.90 1.78
C ALA A 89 -11.82 -6.66 1.29
N ASN A 90 -12.31 -5.42 1.37
CA ASN A 90 -13.62 -5.05 0.85
C ASN A 90 -13.75 -5.27 -0.66
N LEU A 91 -12.73 -4.91 -1.46
CA LEU A 91 -12.71 -5.20 -2.90
C LEU A 91 -12.87 -6.70 -3.17
N LEU A 92 -12.12 -7.55 -2.46
CA LEU A 92 -12.19 -9.01 -2.62
C LEU A 92 -13.56 -9.57 -2.21
N THR A 93 -14.13 -9.10 -1.09
CA THR A 93 -15.49 -9.44 -0.66
C THR A 93 -16.52 -9.07 -1.73
N GLU A 94 -16.37 -7.90 -2.36
CA GLU A 94 -17.28 -7.44 -3.40
C GLU A 94 -17.16 -8.23 -4.72
N LEU A 95 -15.97 -8.76 -5.04
CA LEU A 95 -15.81 -9.72 -6.14
C LEU A 95 -16.53 -11.04 -5.84
N GLN A 96 -16.48 -11.50 -4.58
CA GLN A 96 -17.19 -12.71 -4.13
C GLN A 96 -18.72 -12.50 -4.18
N HIS A 97 -19.22 -11.36 -3.73
CA HIS A 97 -20.66 -11.03 -3.82
C HIS A 97 -21.18 -11.01 -5.26
N ARG A 98 -20.32 -10.65 -6.23
CA ARG A 98 -20.63 -10.68 -7.67
C ARG A 98 -20.50 -12.08 -8.29
N GLY A 99 -19.99 -13.07 -7.56
CA GLY A 99 -19.76 -14.43 -8.05
C GLY A 99 -18.68 -14.53 -9.14
N ILE A 100 -17.79 -13.55 -9.23
CA ILE A 100 -16.73 -13.49 -10.24
C ILE A 100 -15.34 -13.81 -9.65
N GLU A 101 -15.25 -14.10 -8.35
CA GLU A 101 -13.98 -14.31 -7.65
C GLU A 101 -13.18 -15.50 -8.22
N LYS A 102 -13.86 -16.59 -8.57
CA LYS A 102 -13.21 -17.80 -9.17
C LYS A 102 -12.74 -17.61 -10.59
N ASN A 103 -13.18 -16.54 -11.26
CA ASN A 103 -12.76 -16.18 -12.61
C ASN A 103 -11.89 -14.93 -12.65
N THR A 104 -11.45 -14.43 -11.49
CA THR A 104 -10.60 -13.25 -11.37
C THR A 104 -9.25 -13.64 -10.78
N LEU A 105 -8.16 -13.19 -11.40
CA LEU A 105 -6.84 -13.22 -10.79
C LEU A 105 -6.56 -11.84 -10.19
N VAL A 106 -6.05 -11.81 -8.97
CA VAL A 106 -5.66 -10.59 -8.27
C VAL A 106 -4.16 -10.65 -8.04
N VAL A 107 -3.47 -9.59 -8.45
CA VAL A 107 -2.04 -9.41 -8.21
C VAL A 107 -1.87 -8.16 -7.37
N ILE A 108 -1.22 -8.30 -6.21
CA ILE A 108 -0.88 -7.21 -5.31
C ILE A 108 0.63 -7.06 -5.31
N THR A 109 1.11 -5.85 -5.57
CA THR A 109 2.54 -5.53 -5.52
C THR A 109 2.75 -4.06 -5.20
N SER A 110 4.01 -3.66 -5.05
CA SER A 110 4.44 -2.27 -4.85
C SER A 110 5.47 -1.91 -5.91
N ASP A 111 5.54 -0.65 -6.31
CA ASP A 111 6.55 -0.13 -7.25
C ASP A 111 7.92 0.04 -6.59
N HIS A 112 7.95 0.35 -5.30
CA HIS A 112 9.14 0.35 -4.44
C HIS A 112 8.76 0.10 -2.97
N GLY A 113 9.77 0.02 -2.09
CA GLY A 113 9.59 0.01 -0.64
C GLY A 113 9.78 1.38 -0.01
N GLU A 114 9.89 1.46 1.31
CA GLU A 114 9.96 2.72 2.05
C GLU A 114 10.99 2.64 3.17
N GLY A 115 11.78 3.70 3.35
CA GLY A 115 12.88 3.75 4.33
C GLY A 115 12.57 4.62 5.54
N PHE A 116 12.93 4.14 6.73
CA PHE A 116 12.71 4.83 8.01
C PHE A 116 13.99 4.96 8.84
N ALA A 117 14.94 5.76 8.33
CA ALA A 117 16.27 6.02 8.87
C ALA A 117 17.25 4.85 8.75
N ASP A 118 16.88 3.83 7.97
CA ASP A 118 17.75 2.74 7.56
C ASP A 118 18.98 3.29 6.84
N HIS A 119 20.17 2.93 7.33
CA HIS A 119 21.44 3.48 6.82
C HIS A 119 21.54 5.01 6.86
N GLY A 120 20.77 5.68 7.74
CA GLY A 120 20.71 7.14 7.80
C GLY A 120 19.90 7.77 6.65
N LEU A 121 19.14 6.96 5.92
CA LEU A 121 18.29 7.39 4.81
C LEU A 121 16.82 7.25 5.20
N MET A 122 16.00 8.19 4.77
CA MET A 122 14.54 8.14 4.92
C MET A 122 13.91 8.26 3.54
N ASN A 123 12.66 7.85 3.45
CA ASN A 123 11.89 7.82 2.22
C ASN A 123 12.53 6.91 1.15
N HIS A 124 12.06 7.03 -0.08
CA HIS A 124 12.47 6.21 -1.22
C HIS A 124 13.19 7.03 -2.32
N GLY A 125 13.73 6.33 -3.33
CA GLY A 125 14.38 6.94 -4.51
C GLY A 125 15.82 7.45 -4.30
N ASN A 126 16.41 7.20 -3.14
CA ASN A 126 17.75 7.68 -2.76
C ASN A 126 18.80 6.57 -2.58
N SER A 127 18.42 5.29 -2.68
CA SER A 127 19.34 4.16 -2.56
C SER A 127 18.83 2.90 -3.27
N LEU A 128 19.66 1.85 -3.26
CA LEU A 128 19.33 0.51 -3.77
C LEU A 128 19.31 -0.53 -2.63
N TYR A 129 19.16 -0.08 -1.38
CA TYR A 129 19.04 -0.99 -0.25
C TYR A 129 17.72 -1.79 -0.32
N ARG A 130 17.66 -2.87 0.45
CA ARG A 130 16.55 -3.84 0.35
C ARG A 130 15.23 -3.22 0.77
N GLU A 131 15.25 -2.29 1.71
CA GLU A 131 14.10 -1.54 2.22
C GLU A 131 13.37 -0.83 1.09
N LEU A 132 14.08 -0.39 0.03
CA LEU A 132 13.49 0.31 -1.10
C LEU A 132 13.23 -0.59 -2.32
N THR A 133 13.89 -1.75 -2.42
CA THR A 133 13.85 -2.60 -3.62
C THR A 133 13.12 -3.94 -3.41
N HIS A 134 12.90 -4.35 -2.16
CA HIS A 134 12.24 -5.60 -1.81
C HIS A 134 10.75 -5.37 -1.56
N VAL A 135 9.96 -5.58 -2.61
CA VAL A 135 8.51 -5.32 -2.61
C VAL A 135 7.70 -6.60 -2.45
N PRO A 136 6.46 -6.51 -1.91
CA PRO A 136 5.55 -7.65 -1.94
C PRO A 136 5.19 -8.00 -3.40
N LEU A 137 5.03 -9.30 -3.70
CA LEU A 137 4.35 -9.78 -4.88
C LEU A 137 3.46 -10.95 -4.49
N ILE A 138 2.16 -10.70 -4.45
CA ILE A 138 1.14 -11.69 -4.11
C ILE A 138 0.29 -11.94 -5.35
N VAL A 139 0.18 -13.19 -5.78
CA VAL A 139 -0.74 -13.63 -6.82
C VAL A 139 -1.80 -14.50 -6.18
N TRP A 140 -3.06 -14.11 -6.33
CA TRP A 140 -4.20 -14.80 -5.76
C TRP A 140 -5.25 -15.10 -6.83
N GLY A 141 -5.94 -16.23 -6.68
CA GLY A 141 -7.07 -16.60 -7.52
C GLY A 141 -7.81 -17.79 -6.92
N ALA A 142 -9.07 -17.59 -6.54
CA ALA A 142 -9.87 -18.59 -5.84
C ALA A 142 -9.98 -19.90 -6.65
N GLY A 143 -9.38 -20.98 -6.14
CA GLY A 143 -9.35 -22.28 -6.78
C GLY A 143 -8.46 -22.39 -8.03
N ARG A 144 -7.66 -21.37 -8.34
CA ARG A 144 -6.73 -21.35 -9.48
C ARG A 144 -5.26 -21.29 -9.08
N ILE A 145 -4.96 -20.62 -7.98
CA ILE A 145 -3.60 -20.49 -7.45
C ILE A 145 -3.48 -21.35 -6.17
N PRO A 146 -2.41 -22.16 -6.00
CA PRO A 146 -2.19 -22.92 -4.77
C PRO A 146 -2.10 -22.01 -3.54
N GLU A 147 -2.85 -22.33 -2.50
CA GLU A 147 -2.81 -21.61 -1.22
C GLU A 147 -1.49 -21.85 -0.49
N GLY A 148 -0.99 -20.82 0.21
CA GLY A 148 0.18 -20.91 1.09
C GLY A 148 1.51 -21.17 0.37
N ARG A 149 1.56 -21.14 -0.96
CA ARG A 149 2.81 -21.31 -1.70
C ARG A 149 3.67 -20.06 -1.58
N VAL A 150 4.90 -20.24 -1.13
CA VAL A 150 5.96 -19.21 -1.11
C VAL A 150 7.02 -19.57 -2.14
N VAL A 151 7.40 -18.60 -2.97
CA VAL A 151 8.50 -18.71 -3.94
C VAL A 151 9.68 -17.95 -3.34
N ALA A 152 10.81 -18.63 -3.14
CA ALA A 152 11.99 -18.04 -2.49
C ALA A 152 13.05 -17.60 -3.50
N GLU A 153 12.90 -18.01 -4.75
CA GLU A 153 13.79 -17.66 -5.85
C GLU A 153 13.68 -16.16 -6.20
N PRO A 154 14.78 -15.49 -6.57
CA PRO A 154 14.73 -14.12 -7.02
C PRO A 154 13.82 -13.94 -8.25
N ILE A 155 12.96 -12.93 -8.18
CA ILE A 155 12.07 -12.49 -9.26
C ILE A 155 12.19 -10.97 -9.42
N SER A 156 11.76 -10.45 -10.55
CA SER A 156 11.68 -9.01 -10.82
C SER A 156 10.28 -8.62 -11.27
N LEU A 157 9.90 -7.37 -11.01
CA LEU A 157 8.73 -6.75 -11.63
C LEU A 157 8.92 -6.60 -13.15
#